data_AF-A0A7U7CUA0-F1
#
_entry.id   AF-A0A7U7CUA0-F1
#
_cell.length_a   1.000
_cell.length_b   1.000
_cell.length_c   1.000
_cell.angle_alpha   90.00
_cell.angle_beta   90.00
_cell.angle_gamma   90.00
#
_symmetry.space_group_name_H-M   'P 1'
#
loop_
_entity.id
_entity.type
_entity.pdbx_description
1 polymer ?
#
loop_
_entity_poly.entity_id
_entity_poly.type
_entity_poly.pdbx_seq_one_letter_code
_entity_poly.pdbx_strand_id
1 'polypeptide(L)'
;MWEFFNRKWYNSVIVCTFIAFLCFLGLSISNRYILYTCCFLPFIFLLIPFILGIIRIVKRDYLKGILQTLSTVILAVLTYGYFSFALMFYPYDFFAEELKIPDNIKFEKPLKLNDEKDRVNIHQQDFILYDYFQPGMYKYDLFLHKIEKGKVYLKIFEITKNNILSEKSIKEKSKIEVENNTDELKRFELKDNFTIYEGDWGQFYGSRIEVWFKPDAINKPERKLITKNYIVQGWMR
;
A
#
# COMPACT_ATOMS: atom_id res chain seq x y z
N MET A 1 -8.72 -39.66 -15.34
CA MET A 1 -8.25 -38.25 -15.51
C MET A 1 -7.23 -38.13 -16.65
N TRP A 2 -6.13 -38.89 -16.63
CA TRP A 2 -5.12 -38.93 -17.70
C TRP A 2 -5.69 -39.22 -19.11
N GLU A 3 -6.60 -40.19 -19.22
CA GLU A 3 -7.26 -40.51 -20.49
C GLU A 3 -8.07 -39.35 -21.05
N PHE A 4 -8.78 -38.60 -20.20
CA PHE A 4 -9.55 -37.43 -20.64
C PHE A 4 -8.65 -36.34 -21.20
N PHE A 5 -7.56 -36.01 -20.50
CA PHE A 5 -6.58 -35.03 -20.95
C PHE A 5 -5.90 -35.41 -22.26
N ASN A 6 -5.67 -36.71 -22.48
CA ASN A 6 -4.95 -37.19 -23.66
C ASN A 6 -5.87 -37.58 -24.83
N ARG A 7 -7.19 -37.70 -24.64
CA ARG A 7 -8.13 -38.14 -25.68
C ARG A 7 -8.21 -37.15 -26.85
N LYS A 8 -8.30 -35.85 -26.57
CA LYS A 8 -8.26 -34.78 -27.59
C LYS A 8 -7.20 -33.77 -27.22
N TRP A 9 -6.48 -33.29 -28.23
CA TRP A 9 -5.33 -32.38 -28.06
C TRP A 9 -5.69 -31.08 -27.34
N TYR A 10 -6.94 -30.61 -27.49
CA TYR A 10 -7.41 -29.37 -26.88
C TYR A 10 -7.94 -29.54 -25.45
N ASN A 11 -8.18 -30.76 -24.95
CA ASN A 11 -8.84 -30.97 -23.66
C ASN A 11 -8.03 -30.36 -22.51
N SER A 12 -6.72 -30.57 -22.50
CA SER A 12 -5.83 -29.96 -21.50
C SER A 12 -5.79 -28.44 -21.60
N VAL A 13 -5.85 -27.88 -22.81
CA VAL A 13 -5.88 -26.43 -23.01
C VAL A 13 -7.17 -25.82 -22.44
N ILE A 14 -8.33 -26.44 -22.70
CA ILE A 14 -9.62 -25.98 -22.15
C ILE A 14 -9.61 -25.97 -20.62
N VAL A 15 -9.07 -27.02 -20.00
CA VAL A 15 -8.97 -27.09 -18.53
C VAL A 15 -8.08 -25.97 -18.00
N CYS A 16 -6.92 -25.71 -18.63
CA CYS A 16 -6.05 -24.59 -18.25
C CYS A 16 -6.75 -23.24 -18.42
N THR A 17 -7.54 -23.04 -19.49
CA THR A 17 -8.35 -21.82 -19.66
C THR A 17 -9.34 -21.65 -18.52
N PHE A 18 -10.03 -22.72 -18.12
CA PHE A 18 -10.97 -22.68 -17.00
C PHE A 18 -10.27 -22.35 -15.67
N ILE A 19 -9.10 -22.94 -15.41
CA ILE A 19 -8.29 -22.64 -14.22
C ILE A 19 -7.84 -21.18 -14.22
N ALA A 20 -7.36 -20.66 -15.35
CA ALA A 20 -6.96 -19.25 -15.48
C ALA A 20 -8.15 -18.31 -15.19
N PHE A 21 -9.34 -18.65 -15.68
CA PHE A 21 -10.58 -17.91 -15.39
C PHE A 21 -10.96 -17.94 -13.90
N LEU A 22 -10.88 -19.10 -13.24
CA LEU A 22 -11.12 -19.18 -11.80
C LEU A 22 -10.10 -18.38 -10.99
N CYS A 23 -8.83 -18.45 -11.37
CA CYS A 23 -7.77 -17.65 -10.73
C CYS A 23 -8.01 -16.15 -10.92
N PHE A 24 -8.54 -15.75 -12.07
CA PHE A 24 -8.94 -14.37 -12.29
C PHE A 24 -10.06 -13.91 -11.34
N LEU A 25 -11.11 -14.72 -11.16
CA LEU A 25 -12.15 -14.42 -10.16
C LEU A 25 -11.58 -14.35 -8.74
N GLY A 26 -10.55 -15.17 -8.45
CA GLY A 26 -9.83 -15.14 -7.18
C GLY A 26 -9.10 -13.83 -6.89
N LEU A 27 -8.74 -13.04 -7.92
CA LEU A 27 -8.13 -11.71 -7.73
C LEU A 27 -9.09 -10.72 -7.05
N SER A 28 -10.40 -10.95 -7.07
CA SER A 28 -11.35 -10.08 -6.35
C SER A 28 -11.35 -10.31 -4.83
N ILE A 29 -10.61 -11.28 -4.32
CA ILE A 29 -10.55 -11.59 -2.89
C ILE A 29 -9.34 -10.89 -2.27
N SER A 30 -9.58 -10.09 -1.23
CA SER A 30 -8.54 -9.42 -0.44
C SER A 30 -7.83 -10.43 0.47
N ASN A 31 -6.96 -11.24 -0.12
CA ASN A 31 -6.12 -12.18 0.61
C ASN A 31 -4.82 -12.43 -0.14
N ARG A 32 -3.69 -12.16 0.51
CA ARG A 32 -2.35 -12.29 -0.06
C ARG A 32 -2.04 -13.68 -0.61
N TYR A 33 -2.43 -14.73 0.10
CA TYR A 33 -2.17 -16.11 -0.34
C TYR A 33 -2.99 -16.47 -1.57
N ILE A 34 -4.24 -15.99 -1.65
CA ILE A 34 -5.10 -16.18 -2.82
C ILE A 34 -4.52 -15.43 -4.01
N LEU A 35 -4.07 -14.17 -3.84
CA LEU A 35 -3.40 -13.40 -4.89
C LEU A 35 -2.24 -14.17 -5.49
N TYR A 36 -1.26 -14.57 -4.67
CA TYR A 36 -0.09 -15.29 -5.17
C TYR A 36 -0.47 -16.62 -5.82
N THR A 37 -1.36 -17.39 -5.20
CA THR A 37 -1.84 -18.65 -5.77
C THR A 37 -2.46 -18.42 -7.14
N CYS A 38 -3.34 -17.42 -7.28
CA CYS A 38 -3.98 -17.10 -8.55
C CYS A 38 -3.00 -16.59 -9.63
N CYS A 39 -1.94 -15.89 -9.23
CA CYS A 39 -0.90 -15.45 -10.17
C CYS A 39 -0.03 -16.60 -10.68
N PHE A 40 0.31 -17.60 -9.85
CA PHE A 40 1.25 -18.66 -10.23
C PHE A 40 0.57 -19.94 -10.75
N LEU A 41 -0.58 -20.30 -10.21
CA LEU A 41 -1.26 -21.57 -10.51
C LEU A 41 -1.57 -21.76 -12.00
N PRO A 42 -2.05 -20.76 -12.77
CA PRO A 42 -2.31 -20.93 -14.20
C PRO A 42 -1.05 -21.35 -14.97
N PHE A 43 0.11 -20.76 -14.65
CA PHE A 43 1.37 -21.05 -15.33
C PHE A 43 1.91 -22.44 -14.99
N ILE A 44 1.76 -22.89 -13.74
CA ILE A 44 2.09 -24.26 -13.34
C ILE A 44 1.25 -25.25 -14.15
N PHE A 45 -0.06 -25.00 -14.26
CA PHE A 45 -0.95 -25.89 -15.02
C PHE A 45 -0.70 -25.87 -16.52
N LEU A 46 -0.23 -24.77 -17.10
CA LEU A 46 0.15 -24.66 -18.52
C LEU A 46 1.35 -25.54 -18.89
N LEU A 47 2.17 -25.98 -17.93
CA LEU A 47 3.25 -26.95 -18.18
C LEU A 47 2.70 -28.30 -18.65
N ILE A 48 1.51 -28.70 -18.19
CA ILE A 48 0.89 -29.98 -18.53
C ILE A 48 0.56 -30.07 -20.04
N PRO A 49 -0.26 -29.19 -20.63
CA PRO A 49 -0.54 -29.23 -22.07
C PRO A 49 0.72 -29.01 -22.91
N PHE A 50 1.70 -28.25 -22.43
CA PHE A 50 2.98 -28.05 -23.14
C PHE A 50 3.77 -29.36 -23.26
N ILE A 51 3.99 -30.05 -22.14
CA ILE A 51 4.69 -31.35 -22.10
C ILE A 51 3.93 -32.39 -22.93
N LEU A 52 2.60 -32.46 -22.80
CA LEU A 52 1.77 -33.37 -23.60
C LEU A 52 1.87 -33.06 -25.11
N GLY A 53 1.96 -31.79 -25.50
CA GLY A 53 2.19 -31.38 -26.88
C GLY A 53 3.53 -31.90 -27.41
N ILE A 54 4.61 -31.73 -26.64
CA ILE A 54 5.94 -32.28 -26.97
C ILE A 54 5.89 -33.81 -27.11
N ILE A 55 5.25 -34.51 -26.17
CA ILE A 55 5.12 -35.97 -26.21
C ILE A 55 4.40 -36.42 -27.49
N ARG A 56 3.35 -35.71 -27.94
CA ARG A 56 2.67 -36.01 -29.22
C ARG A 56 3.58 -35.84 -30.42
N ILE A 57 4.40 -34.79 -30.45
CA ILE A 57 5.39 -34.54 -31.51
C ILE A 57 6.39 -35.71 -31.57
N VAL A 58 6.93 -36.13 -30.42
CA VAL A 58 7.85 -37.28 -30.33
C VAL A 58 7.18 -38.58 -30.82
N LYS A 59 5.89 -38.76 -30.52
CA LYS A 59 5.07 -39.89 -31.01
C LYS A 59 4.63 -39.77 -32.48
N ARG A 60 5.17 -38.79 -33.22
CA ARG A 60 4.89 -38.53 -34.65
C ARG A 60 3.46 -38.07 -34.97
N ASP A 61 2.69 -37.66 -33.96
CA ASP A 61 1.39 -37.00 -34.13
C ASP A 61 1.60 -35.48 -34.26
N TYR A 62 2.35 -35.09 -35.31
CA TYR A 62 2.93 -33.75 -35.46
C TYR A 62 1.87 -32.64 -35.47
N LEU A 63 0.80 -32.79 -36.24
CA LEU A 63 -0.22 -31.75 -36.38
C LEU A 63 -0.87 -31.43 -35.04
N LYS A 64 -1.33 -32.44 -34.30
CA LYS A 64 -1.98 -32.26 -33.00
C LYS A 64 -1.00 -31.79 -31.94
N GLY A 65 0.23 -32.30 -31.97
CA GLY A 65 1.30 -31.86 -31.07
C GLY A 65 1.66 -30.38 -31.27
N ILE A 66 1.85 -29.94 -32.51
CA ILE A 66 2.14 -28.54 -32.85
C ILE A 66 0.97 -27.64 -32.47
N LEU A 67 -0.27 -28.01 -32.83
CA LEU A 67 -1.46 -27.23 -32.46
C LEU A 67 -1.58 -27.07 -30.95
N GLN A 68 -1.41 -28.16 -30.20
CA GLN A 68 -1.48 -28.13 -28.74
C GLN A 68 -0.39 -27.24 -28.13
N THR A 69 0.86 -27.38 -28.56
CA THR A 69 1.98 -26.56 -28.08
C THR A 69 1.76 -25.09 -28.41
N LEU A 70 1.39 -24.76 -29.66
CA LEU A 70 1.15 -23.39 -30.10
C LEU A 70 -0.02 -22.76 -29.34
N SER A 71 -1.14 -23.47 -29.19
CA SER A 71 -2.28 -23.00 -28.40
C SER A 71 -1.91 -22.76 -26.94
N THR A 72 -1.05 -23.61 -26.36
CA THR A 72 -0.57 -23.44 -24.99
C THR A 72 0.30 -22.19 -24.85
N VAL A 73 1.21 -21.94 -25.79
CA VAL A 73 2.05 -20.73 -25.80
C VAL A 73 1.19 -19.47 -25.97
N ILE A 74 0.23 -19.47 -26.90
CA ILE A 74 -0.70 -18.36 -27.08
C ILE A 74 -1.49 -18.10 -25.81
N LEU A 75 -2.03 -19.15 -25.17
CA LEU A 75 -2.77 -19.02 -23.91
C LEU A 75 -1.88 -18.48 -22.78
N ALA A 76 -0.61 -18.88 -22.72
CA ALA A 76 0.35 -18.36 -21.74
C ALA A 76 0.59 -16.86 -21.93
N VAL A 77 0.80 -16.40 -23.16
CA VAL A 77 0.99 -14.97 -23.49
C VAL A 77 -0.27 -14.17 -23.15
N LEU A 78 -1.45 -14.66 -23.52
CA LEU A 78 -2.72 -14.00 -23.20
C LEU A 78 -2.96 -13.93 -21.70
N THR A 79 -2.71 -15.02 -20.97
CA THR A 79 -2.85 -15.08 -19.52
C THR A 79 -1.90 -14.10 -18.85
N TYR A 80 -0.63 -14.09 -19.27
CA TYR A 80 0.36 -13.14 -18.75
C TYR A 80 -0.04 -11.69 -19.00
N GLY A 81 -0.41 -11.34 -20.24
CA GLY A 81 -0.82 -9.98 -20.58
C GLY A 81 -2.05 -9.54 -19.78
N TYR A 82 -3.04 -10.42 -19.64
CA TYR A 82 -4.27 -10.13 -18.91
C TYR A 82 -4.04 -9.99 -17.40
N PHE A 83 -3.30 -10.90 -16.77
CA PHE A 83 -2.97 -10.78 -15.34
C PHE A 83 -2.09 -9.55 -15.07
N SER A 84 -1.14 -9.24 -15.94
CA SER A 84 -0.31 -8.03 -15.80
C SER A 84 -1.16 -6.77 -15.85
N PHE A 85 -2.13 -6.71 -16.75
CA PHE A 85 -3.09 -5.62 -16.84
C PHE A 85 -3.99 -5.56 -15.60
N ALA A 86 -4.55 -6.68 -15.14
CA ALA A 86 -5.39 -6.72 -13.94
C ALA A 86 -4.64 -6.29 -12.68
N LEU A 87 -3.37 -6.70 -12.53
CA LEU A 87 -2.52 -6.32 -11.39
C LEU A 87 -2.19 -4.82 -11.34
N MET A 88 -2.20 -4.13 -12.48
CA MET A 88 -2.04 -2.66 -12.52
C MET A 88 -3.15 -1.93 -11.78
N PHE A 89 -4.34 -2.53 -11.69
CA PHE A 89 -5.52 -1.99 -11.03
C PHE A 89 -5.91 -2.80 -9.78
N TYR A 90 -4.98 -3.57 -9.21
CA TYR A 90 -5.26 -4.38 -8.05
C TYR A 90 -5.43 -3.48 -6.81
N PRO A 91 -6.59 -3.49 -6.14
CA PRO A 91 -6.97 -2.46 -5.19
C PRO A 91 -6.41 -2.66 -3.77
N TYR A 92 -5.80 -3.81 -3.49
CA TYR A 92 -5.45 -4.19 -2.12
C TYR A 92 -3.94 -4.07 -1.88
N ASP A 93 -3.58 -3.37 -0.80
CA ASP A 93 -2.22 -3.34 -0.26
C ASP A 93 -2.14 -4.21 1.00
N PHE A 94 -1.10 -5.04 1.09
CA PHE A 94 -0.89 -5.97 2.19
C PHE A 94 0.21 -5.51 3.16
N PHE A 95 0.70 -4.28 3.02
CA PHE A 95 1.78 -3.72 3.84
C PHE A 95 1.57 -3.91 5.36
N ALA A 96 0.35 -3.71 5.85
CA ALA A 96 0.06 -3.67 7.28
C ALA A 96 -0.45 -4.99 7.88
N GLU A 97 -0.75 -6.03 7.09
CA GLU A 97 -1.32 -7.30 7.59
C GLU A 97 -0.44 -8.02 8.63
N GLU A 98 0.88 -7.87 8.53
CA GLU A 98 1.84 -8.52 9.44
C GLU A 98 2.31 -7.62 10.58
N LEU A 99 1.90 -6.35 10.57
CA LEU A 99 2.31 -5.39 11.59
C LEU A 99 1.48 -5.57 12.84
N LYS A 100 2.15 -5.61 13.99
CA LYS A 100 1.50 -5.63 15.30
C LYS A 100 1.77 -4.30 15.99
N ILE A 101 0.73 -3.72 16.56
CA ILE A 101 0.87 -2.52 17.40
C ILE A 101 1.49 -2.99 18.73
N PRO A 102 2.68 -2.50 19.09
CA PRO A 102 3.36 -2.95 20.30
C PRO A 102 2.69 -2.39 21.56
N ASP A 103 2.37 -3.24 22.54
CA ASP A 103 1.65 -2.85 23.75
C ASP A 103 2.47 -1.99 24.73
N ASN A 104 3.80 -1.99 24.59
CA ASN A 104 4.73 -1.26 25.45
C ASN A 104 4.93 0.21 25.04
N ILE A 105 4.30 0.66 23.96
CA ILE A 105 4.39 2.04 23.47
C ILE A 105 2.99 2.68 23.55
N LYS A 106 2.93 3.87 24.13
CA LYS A 106 1.70 4.67 24.12
C LYS A 106 1.48 5.25 22.72
N PHE A 107 0.31 4.97 22.14
CA PHE A 107 -0.13 5.57 20.89
C PHE A 107 -1.37 6.42 21.12
N GLU A 108 -1.45 7.53 20.39
CA GLU A 108 -2.65 8.34 20.26
C GLU A 108 -3.44 7.87 19.03
N LYS A 109 -4.74 8.16 19.02
CA LYS A 109 -5.57 7.99 17.81
C LYS A 109 -5.76 9.37 17.16
N PRO A 110 -5.75 9.46 15.82
CA PRO A 110 -6.12 10.69 15.15
C PRO A 110 -7.52 11.12 15.57
N LEU A 111 -7.69 12.41 15.84
CA LEU A 111 -8.98 12.99 16.23
C LEU A 111 -9.87 13.18 15.01
N LYS A 112 -11.18 13.34 15.22
CA LYS A 112 -12.11 13.64 14.13
C LYS A 112 -12.39 15.14 14.09
N LEU A 113 -12.15 15.77 12.93
CA LEU A 113 -12.21 17.23 12.78
C LEU A 113 -13.57 17.85 13.13
N ASN A 114 -14.66 17.08 13.09
CA ASN A 114 -16.03 17.54 13.35
C ASN A 114 -16.60 17.10 14.71
N ASP A 115 -15.82 16.45 15.58
CA ASP A 115 -16.33 15.98 16.87
C ASP A 115 -16.09 17.05 17.95
N GLU A 116 -17.16 17.70 18.42
CA GLU A 116 -17.06 18.74 19.47
C GLU A 116 -16.49 18.19 20.80
N LYS A 117 -16.48 16.87 20.97
CA LYS A 117 -15.87 16.19 22.13
C LYS A 117 -14.34 16.26 22.13
N ASP A 118 -13.72 16.59 21.00
CA ASP A 118 -12.27 16.65 20.82
C ASP A 118 -11.70 18.07 21.03
N ARG A 119 -12.39 18.95 21.78
CA ARG A 119 -11.83 20.24 22.21
C ARG A 119 -10.60 20.01 23.10
N VAL A 120 -9.43 19.91 22.49
CA VAL A 120 -8.17 19.75 23.20
C VAL A 120 -7.79 21.09 23.82
N ASN A 121 -7.87 21.17 25.15
CA ASN A 121 -7.29 22.28 25.90
C ASN A 121 -5.76 22.14 25.88
N ILE A 122 -5.13 22.78 24.89
CA ILE A 122 -3.68 22.77 24.76
C ILE A 122 -3.10 23.96 25.51
N HIS A 123 -2.27 23.65 26.51
CA HIS A 123 -1.57 24.64 27.33
C HIS A 123 -0.05 24.67 27.08
N GLN A 124 0.46 23.79 26.22
CA GLN A 124 1.89 23.64 25.92
C GLN A 124 2.11 23.32 24.44
N GLN A 125 3.37 23.27 24.00
CA GLN A 125 3.66 22.85 22.62
C GLN A 125 3.17 21.44 22.37
N ASP A 126 2.40 21.25 21.31
CA ASP A 126 1.82 19.96 20.98
C ASP A 126 1.55 19.82 19.48
N PHE A 127 1.36 18.58 19.04
CA PHE A 127 1.00 18.18 17.70
C PHE A 127 -0.25 17.30 17.76
N ILE A 128 -1.32 17.72 17.07
CA ILE A 128 -2.56 16.97 16.94
C ILE A 128 -2.68 16.49 15.50
N LEU A 129 -2.87 15.19 15.32
CA LEU A 129 -3.23 14.58 14.04
C LEU A 129 -4.75 14.39 13.96
N TYR A 130 -5.32 14.65 12.79
CA TYR A 130 -6.73 14.44 12.49
C TYR A 130 -6.90 13.46 11.34
N ASP A 131 -7.85 12.53 11.50
CA ASP A 131 -8.39 11.74 10.40
C ASP A 131 -9.28 12.66 9.53
N TYR A 132 -9.02 12.72 8.23
CA TYR A 132 -9.63 13.73 7.36
C TYR A 132 -10.19 13.13 6.08
N PHE A 133 -11.49 13.35 5.86
CA PHE A 133 -12.24 13.04 4.64
C PHE A 133 -12.36 11.54 4.32
N GLN A 134 -11.25 10.82 4.16
CA GLN A 134 -11.22 9.41 3.83
C GLN A 134 -10.01 8.71 4.52
N PRO A 135 -10.11 7.41 4.82
CA PRO A 135 -9.07 6.71 5.59
C PRO A 135 -7.68 6.79 4.93
N GLY A 136 -6.65 7.13 5.71
CA GLY A 136 -5.27 7.30 5.20
C GLY A 136 -4.95 8.72 4.74
N MET A 137 -5.94 9.63 4.72
CA MET A 137 -5.73 11.06 4.56
C MET A 137 -5.81 11.78 5.91
N TYR A 138 -4.87 12.69 6.13
CA TYR A 138 -4.68 13.33 7.42
C TYR A 138 -4.49 14.84 7.31
N LYS A 139 -4.94 15.53 8.35
CA LYS A 139 -4.58 16.93 8.66
C LYS A 139 -3.88 16.99 10.00
N TYR A 140 -3.22 18.11 10.28
CA TYR A 140 -2.66 18.33 11.60
C TYR A 140 -2.73 19.80 12.02
N ASP A 141 -2.75 19.98 13.33
CA ASP A 141 -2.44 21.24 13.98
C ASP A 141 -1.15 21.12 14.76
N LEU A 142 -0.42 22.23 14.79
CA LEU A 142 0.81 22.37 15.54
C LEU A 142 0.72 23.60 16.43
N PHE A 143 1.03 23.42 17.70
CA PHE A 143 0.98 24.47 18.70
C PHE A 143 2.40 24.76 19.15
N LEU A 144 2.88 25.98 18.93
CA LEU A 144 4.25 26.38 19.26
C LEU A 144 4.25 27.71 20.01
N HIS A 145 5.16 27.84 20.97
CA HIS A 145 5.53 29.14 21.53
C HIS A 145 6.43 29.88 20.53
N LYS A 146 7.34 30.71 21.02
CA LYS A 146 8.30 31.46 20.22
C LYS A 146 9.07 30.55 19.27
N ILE A 147 8.97 30.84 17.98
CA ILE A 147 9.71 30.17 16.92
C ILE A 147 10.06 31.15 15.82
N GLU A 148 11.32 31.09 15.38
CA GLU A 148 11.81 31.88 14.26
C GLU A 148 11.08 31.52 12.96
N LYS A 149 11.11 32.46 12.00
CA LYS A 149 10.51 32.24 10.70
C LYS A 149 11.15 31.04 9.98
N GLY A 150 10.30 30.15 9.49
CA GLY A 150 10.73 29.00 8.71
C GLY A 150 9.57 28.09 8.33
N LYS A 151 9.91 26.84 8.01
CA LYS A 151 8.95 25.84 7.55
C LYS A 151 8.99 24.61 8.43
N VAL A 152 7.82 24.08 8.76
CA VAL A 152 7.67 22.78 9.39
C VAL A 152 7.23 21.76 8.36
N TYR A 153 7.69 20.52 8.50
CA TYR A 153 7.24 19.37 7.74
C TYR A 153 7.28 18.10 8.60
N LEU A 154 6.59 17.04 8.17
CA LEU A 154 6.54 15.77 8.89
C LEU A 154 7.47 14.73 8.28
N LYS A 155 8.02 13.86 9.12
CA LYS A 155 8.53 12.54 8.74
C LYS A 155 7.76 11.50 9.53
N ILE A 156 7.24 10.49 8.85
CA ILE A 156 6.44 9.44 9.49
C ILE A 156 7.13 8.11 9.27
N PHE A 157 7.22 7.32 10.33
CA PHE A 157 7.83 6.00 10.31
C PHE A 157 6.83 4.97 10.81
N GLU A 158 6.74 3.84 10.15
CA GLU A 158 6.17 2.63 10.74
C GLU A 158 7.07 2.18 11.89
N ILE A 159 6.49 1.91 13.06
CA ILE A 159 7.25 1.87 14.30
C ILE A 159 8.05 0.58 14.50
N THR A 160 7.59 -0.56 13.97
CA THR A 160 8.17 -1.88 14.23
C THR A 160 9.40 -2.15 13.36
N LYS A 161 9.35 -1.78 12.08
CA LYS A 161 10.43 -1.94 11.09
C LYS A 161 11.19 -0.64 10.84
N ASN A 162 10.72 0.49 11.38
CA ASN A 162 11.32 1.82 11.21
C ASN A 162 11.36 2.27 9.73
N ASN A 163 10.38 1.81 8.93
CA ASN A 163 10.26 2.17 7.53
C ASN A 163 9.68 3.58 7.42
N ILE A 164 10.32 4.46 6.63
CA ILE A 164 9.77 5.78 6.34
C ILE A 164 8.57 5.66 5.39
N LEU A 165 7.48 6.35 5.74
CA LEU A 165 6.21 6.29 5.01
C LEU A 165 6.10 7.48 4.07
N SER A 166 5.77 7.21 2.80
CA SER A 166 5.40 8.21 1.80
C SER A 166 6.32 9.45 1.77
N GLU A 167 7.63 9.25 2.00
CA GLU A 167 8.60 10.27 2.41
C GLU A 167 8.50 11.58 1.62
N LYS A 168 8.61 11.49 0.28
CA LYS A 168 8.59 12.66 -0.61
C LYS A 168 7.23 13.36 -0.58
N SER A 169 6.13 12.60 -0.61
CA SER A 169 4.77 13.15 -0.62
C SER A 169 4.44 13.83 0.71
N ILE A 170 4.72 13.16 1.83
CA ILE A 170 4.45 13.69 3.17
C ILE A 170 5.30 14.93 3.43
N LYS A 171 6.61 14.89 3.14
CA LYS A 171 7.49 16.05 3.37
C LYS A 171 7.01 17.30 2.64
N GLU A 172 6.50 17.16 1.42
CA GLU A 172 6.00 18.28 0.64
C GLU A 172 4.58 18.70 1.03
N LYS A 173 3.65 17.75 1.18
CA LYS A 173 2.23 18.05 1.47
C LYS A 173 1.94 18.42 2.91
N SER A 174 2.78 18.03 3.87
CA SER A 174 2.62 18.41 5.28
C SER A 174 3.29 19.74 5.63
N LYS A 175 3.80 20.47 4.63
CA LYS A 175 4.63 21.65 4.85
C LYS A 175 3.77 22.86 5.23
N ILE A 176 4.13 23.55 6.31
CA ILE A 176 3.52 24.82 6.72
C ILE A 176 4.58 25.86 7.03
N GLU A 177 4.26 27.12 6.80
CA GLU A 177 5.07 28.25 7.24
C GLU A 177 4.73 28.59 8.69
N VAL A 178 5.76 28.75 9.52
CA VAL A 178 5.61 29.09 10.94
C VAL A 178 6.46 30.29 11.29
N GLU A 179 5.89 31.16 12.10
CA GLU A 179 6.57 32.27 12.75
C GLU A 179 5.76 32.67 13.98
N ASN A 180 6.43 32.74 15.13
CA ASN A 180 5.85 33.26 16.36
C ASN A 180 6.91 34.05 17.13
N ASN A 181 6.71 35.35 17.23
CA ASN A 181 7.66 36.26 17.90
C ASN A 181 7.36 36.43 19.40
N THR A 182 6.24 35.89 19.89
CA THR A 182 5.84 35.94 21.30
C THR A 182 6.00 34.57 21.97
N ASP A 183 6.06 34.56 23.30
CA ASP A 183 6.05 33.32 24.09
C ASP A 183 4.63 32.76 24.27
N GLU A 184 3.60 33.43 23.75
CA GLU A 184 2.24 32.91 23.74
C GLU A 184 2.11 31.71 22.81
N LEU A 185 1.32 30.72 23.21
CA LEU A 185 1.08 29.54 22.40
C LEU A 185 0.26 29.91 21.16
N LYS A 186 0.81 29.67 19.97
CA LYS A 186 0.16 29.93 18.69
C LYS A 186 -0.14 28.62 17.97
N ARG A 187 -1.36 28.52 17.42
CA ARG A 187 -1.80 27.41 16.57
C ARG A 187 -1.41 27.67 15.11
N PHE A 188 -0.86 26.65 14.47
CA PHE A 188 -0.56 26.58 13.05
C PHE A 188 -1.27 25.37 12.45
N GLU A 189 -2.13 25.61 11.46
CA GLU A 189 -2.95 24.57 10.83
C GLU A 189 -2.40 24.21 9.46
N LEU A 190 -2.39 22.91 9.14
CA LEU A 190 -2.23 22.46 7.76
C LEU A 190 -3.52 22.70 6.97
N LYS A 191 -3.48 23.63 6.01
CA LYS A 191 -4.64 24.00 5.18
C LYS A 191 -5.12 22.84 4.30
N ASP A 192 -4.18 22.13 3.70
CA ASP A 192 -4.43 20.96 2.86
C ASP A 192 -4.34 19.65 3.67
N ASN A 193 -4.39 18.51 3.01
CA ASN A 193 -4.15 17.20 3.62
C ASN A 193 -2.87 16.58 3.09
N PHE A 194 -2.37 15.58 3.81
CA PHE A 194 -1.37 14.64 3.31
C PHE A 194 -1.92 13.22 3.39
N THR A 195 -1.31 12.32 2.62
CA THR A 195 -1.77 10.94 2.47
C THR A 195 -0.63 10.01 2.87
N ILE A 196 -0.94 9.02 3.70
CA ILE A 196 -0.07 7.87 3.96
C ILE A 196 -0.52 6.77 3.00
N TYR A 197 0.33 6.37 2.06
CA TYR A 197 -0.03 5.40 1.02
C TYR A 197 0.29 3.94 1.37
N GLU A 198 1.02 3.71 2.46
CA GLU A 198 1.42 2.36 2.86
C GLU A 198 0.29 1.68 3.65
N GLY A 199 -0.21 0.56 3.12
CA GLY A 199 -1.33 -0.18 3.69
C GLY A 199 -2.65 0.19 3.06
N ASP A 200 -3.72 -0.44 3.55
CA ASP A 200 -5.07 -0.29 3.01
C ASP A 200 -6.05 0.13 4.11
N TRP A 201 -7.26 0.51 3.70
CA TRP A 201 -8.33 0.91 4.60
C TRP A 201 -8.66 -0.19 5.61
N GLY A 202 -8.78 0.19 6.88
CA GLY A 202 -9.05 -0.74 7.98
C GLY A 202 -7.82 -1.52 8.47
N GLN A 203 -6.67 -1.40 7.82
CA GLN A 203 -5.41 -1.98 8.28
C GLN A 203 -4.64 -0.95 9.14
N PHE A 204 -4.84 -1.01 10.45
CA PHE A 204 -4.20 -0.10 11.39
C PHE A 204 -2.84 -0.59 11.86
N TYR A 205 -1.88 0.34 11.98
CA TYR A 205 -0.55 0.07 12.50
C TYR A 205 0.02 1.26 13.29
N GLY A 206 1.02 0.97 14.13
CA GLY A 206 1.69 1.98 14.93
C GLY A 206 2.68 2.78 14.10
N SER A 207 2.65 4.10 14.24
CA SER A 207 3.57 5.01 13.57
C SER A 207 4.22 5.97 14.57
N ARG A 208 5.44 6.40 14.26
CA ARG A 208 6.14 7.52 14.90
C ARG A 208 6.14 8.70 13.94
N ILE A 209 5.49 9.78 14.34
CA ILE A 209 5.44 11.04 13.61
C ILE A 209 6.45 12.01 14.23
N GLU A 210 7.36 12.49 13.41
CA GLU A 210 8.34 13.50 13.79
C GLU A 210 8.02 14.82 13.09
N VAL A 211 7.93 15.88 13.87
CA VAL A 211 7.76 17.26 13.39
C VAL A 211 9.14 17.88 13.24
N TRP A 212 9.53 18.23 12.01
CA TRP A 212 10.82 18.81 11.69
C TRP A 212 10.68 20.26 11.28
N PHE A 213 11.60 21.11 11.74
CA PHE A 213 11.65 22.52 11.43
C PHE A 213 12.90 22.86 10.64
N LYS A 214 12.69 23.62 9.56
CA LYS A 214 13.72 24.22 8.72
C LYS A 214 13.64 25.74 8.84
N PRO A 215 14.62 26.39 9.50
CA PRO A 215 14.71 27.85 9.53
C PRO A 215 14.90 28.41 8.12
N ASP A 216 14.38 29.61 7.85
CA ASP A 216 14.66 30.32 6.59
C ASP A 216 16.11 30.85 6.53
N ALA A 217 16.74 31.04 7.69
CA ALA A 217 18.13 31.47 7.78
C ALA A 217 19.07 30.37 7.26
N ILE A 218 19.85 30.69 6.22
CA ILE A 218 20.75 29.77 5.49
C ILE A 218 21.72 29.02 6.43
N ASN A 219 22.15 29.66 7.52
CA ASN A 219 23.17 29.12 8.42
C ASN A 219 22.61 28.34 9.62
N LYS A 220 21.29 28.14 9.71
CA LYS A 220 20.68 27.40 10.82
C LYS A 220 20.25 26.00 10.35
N PRO A 221 20.70 24.92 11.02
CA PRO A 221 20.38 23.56 10.61
C PRO A 221 18.90 23.24 10.87
N GLU A 222 18.39 22.27 10.10
CA GLU A 222 17.10 21.65 10.38
C GLU A 222 17.14 20.93 11.73
N ARG A 223 16.04 20.99 12.49
CA ARG A 223 15.94 20.36 13.81
C ARG A 223 14.57 19.74 14.04
N LYS A 224 14.53 18.70 14.85
CA LYS A 224 13.28 18.07 15.29
C LYS A 224 12.66 18.89 16.42
N LEU A 225 11.35 19.15 16.34
CA LEU A 225 10.58 19.88 17.36
C LEU A 225 9.84 18.91 18.28
N ILE A 226 9.04 18.02 17.70
CA ILE A 226 8.11 17.14 18.43
C ILE A 226 8.20 15.72 17.87
N THR A 227 7.97 14.73 18.71
CA THR A 227 7.78 13.33 18.29
C THR A 227 6.58 12.76 19.02
N LYS A 228 5.62 12.21 18.27
CA LYS A 228 4.44 11.53 18.83
C LYS A 228 4.18 10.23 18.10
N ASN A 229 3.57 9.28 18.79
CA ASN A 229 3.20 8.00 18.21
C ASN A 229 1.69 7.95 18.00
N TYR A 230 1.28 7.55 16.80
CA TYR A 230 -0.13 7.45 16.42
C TYR A 230 -0.45 6.09 15.82
N ILE A 231 -1.65 5.59 16.08
CA ILE A 231 -2.25 4.51 15.30
C ILE A 231 -2.80 5.12 14.01
N VAL A 232 -2.22 4.73 12.88
CA VAL A 232 -2.60 5.24 11.55
C VAL A 232 -3.00 4.08 10.63
N GLN A 233 -3.51 4.39 9.45
CA GLN A 233 -3.82 3.44 8.38
C GLN A 233 -3.42 4.04 7.03
N GLY A 234 -3.28 3.19 6.02
CA GLY A 234 -2.94 3.60 4.66
C GLY A 234 -4.15 4.03 3.83
N TRP A 235 -3.88 4.71 2.72
CA TRP A 235 -4.81 5.02 1.66
C TRP A 235 -4.91 3.85 0.67
N MET A 236 -6.14 3.46 0.32
CA MET A 236 -6.40 2.45 -0.72
C MET A 236 -5.77 2.88 -2.05
N ARG A 237 -4.90 2.03 -2.61
CA ARG A 237 -4.24 2.27 -3.90
C ARG A 237 -5.05 1.74 -5.08
#